data_AF-A0A1H1MFP5-F1
#
_entry.id   AF-A0A1H1MFP5-F1
#
_cell.length_a   1.000
_cell.length_b   1.000
_cell.length_c   1.000
_cell.angle_alpha   90.00
_cell.angle_beta   90.00
_cell.angle_gamma   90.00
#
_symmetry.space_group_name_H-M   'P 1'
#
loop_
_entity.id
_entity.type
_entity.pdbx_description
1 polymer ?
#
loop_
_entity_poly.entity_id
_entity_poly.type
_entity_poly.pdbx_seq_one_letter_code
_entity_poly.pdbx_strand_id
1 'polypeptide(L)'
;MARGRDRSRSARRGLGAALLGLLLAGGLPAAAGAEDTVAFTIADRRITESSGLARDVANGLYWTVNDSGDGGTVYGLGDDGELRGTLNFRAQPTDVEAVAVDGSRLYVADIGDNDAVRSMVTVYFLTNPRANGLTVTYNAVDFRYEDGAHDAETLLVAPGGRLLVVTKGAKGGIYEAPQTPSRSSTNVLRRVGDAPALVTDGVVLPDGQIALLTYGSVEVLDGETYAPVSSTPIPAQPQAESLAVTLTGDGLLVGSEGRRSKVYALPLPGTAGDATPTPTAAPSASATPADSGEDPDAGAADAATPSAGRRGTLLAVGLAAVVAVVAGVVVAVVRKP
;
A
#
# COMPACT_ATOMS: atom_id res chain seq x y z
N MET A 1 30.49 -24.06 71.44
CA MET A 1 31.92 -23.64 71.55
C MET A 1 32.43 -23.38 70.13
N ALA A 2 32.50 -22.11 69.72
CA ALA A 2 33.73 -21.30 69.45
C ALA A 2 34.02 -21.24 67.92
N ARG A 3 33.69 -20.16 67.18
CA ARG A 3 34.26 -18.79 67.04
C ARG A 3 35.52 -18.67 66.14
N GLY A 4 35.45 -17.72 65.18
CA GLY A 4 36.57 -17.04 64.46
C GLY A 4 36.58 -17.30 62.94
N ARG A 5 36.23 -16.38 62.01
CA ARG A 5 36.90 -15.12 61.54
C ARG A 5 38.42 -15.29 61.39
N ASP A 6 39.08 -15.05 60.25
CA ASP A 6 39.25 -13.76 59.56
C ASP A 6 39.84 -13.96 58.12
N ARG A 7 39.25 -13.40 57.05
CA ARG A 7 39.66 -12.23 56.23
C ARG A 7 41.01 -12.26 55.45
N SER A 8 40.89 -11.67 54.24
CA SER A 8 41.89 -10.91 53.45
C SER A 8 42.63 -11.71 52.36
N ARG A 9 42.97 -11.22 51.16
CA ARG A 9 42.84 -9.91 50.48
C ARG A 9 43.42 -10.08 49.06
N SER A 10 42.74 -9.60 48.02
CA SER A 10 43.30 -9.02 46.78
C SER A 10 42.09 -8.52 45.95
N ALA A 11 41.69 -7.25 45.86
CA ALA A 11 42.38 -5.96 45.78
C ALA A 11 43.34 -5.82 44.59
N ARG A 12 42.85 -5.27 43.47
CA ARG A 12 43.18 -3.91 42.93
C ARG A 12 42.49 -3.73 41.55
N ARG A 13 41.59 -2.74 41.41
CA ARG A 13 41.79 -1.33 40.93
C ARG A 13 42.05 -1.27 39.41
N GLY A 14 41.46 -0.38 38.61
CA GLY A 14 40.75 0.89 38.88
C GLY A 14 39.88 1.29 37.67
N LEU A 15 38.85 2.11 37.88
CA LEU A 15 38.86 3.59 37.93
C LEU A 15 38.52 4.18 36.54
N GLY A 16 37.25 4.52 36.32
CA GLY A 16 36.83 5.91 36.06
C GLY A 16 36.25 5.98 34.63
N ALA A 17 35.19 6.72 34.31
CA ALA A 17 34.62 7.88 34.95
C ALA A 17 33.09 7.90 34.76
N ALA A 18 32.39 8.35 35.80
CA ALA A 18 31.10 8.96 35.65
C ALA A 18 31.29 10.32 34.99
N LEU A 19 30.58 10.58 33.88
CA LEU A 19 30.30 11.93 33.42
C LEU A 19 28.81 12.07 33.19
N LEU A 20 28.20 12.74 34.16
CA LEU A 20 26.91 13.42 34.08
C LEU A 20 27.02 14.47 32.96
N GLY A 21 26.19 14.36 31.92
CA GLY A 21 26.22 15.25 30.75
C GLY A 21 24.81 15.61 30.29
N LEU A 22 24.21 16.54 31.02
CA LEU A 22 23.19 17.51 30.60
C LEU A 22 22.03 17.03 29.70
N LEU A 23 20.85 16.94 30.33
CA LEU A 23 19.54 17.11 29.71
C LEU A 23 19.53 18.37 28.83
N LEU A 24 19.64 18.20 27.51
CA LEU A 24 19.07 19.14 26.56
C LEU A 24 17.63 18.70 26.32
N ALA A 25 16.73 19.17 27.18
CA ALA A 25 15.32 19.33 26.86
C ALA A 25 15.19 20.44 25.81
N GLY A 26 15.71 20.20 24.61
CA GLY A 26 15.32 20.92 23.43
C GLY A 26 13.96 20.39 23.03
N GLY A 27 12.90 21.01 23.57
CA GLY A 27 11.57 20.83 23.03
C GLY A 27 11.59 21.31 21.58
N LEU A 28 11.85 20.38 20.66
CA LEU A 28 11.34 20.53 19.31
C LEU A 28 9.83 20.76 19.49
N PRO A 29 9.23 21.80 18.89
CA PRO A 29 7.80 21.80 18.76
C PRO A 29 7.49 20.49 18.04
N ALA A 30 6.88 19.54 18.75
CA ALA A 30 6.11 18.52 18.08
C ALA A 30 5.13 19.35 17.25
N ALA A 31 5.36 19.42 15.94
CA ALA A 31 4.27 19.66 15.04
C ALA A 31 3.20 18.68 15.53
N ALA A 32 2.09 19.23 16.03
CA ALA A 32 0.98 18.41 16.47
C ALA A 32 0.56 17.64 15.22
N GLY A 33 1.14 16.45 15.04
CA GLY A 33 0.73 15.53 14.00
C GLY A 33 -0.74 15.30 14.29
N ALA A 34 -1.59 15.62 13.31
CA ALA A 34 -2.98 15.25 13.40
C ALA A 34 -3.02 13.77 13.78
N GLU A 35 -3.64 13.44 14.92
CA GLU A 35 -3.76 12.05 15.32
C GLU A 35 -4.54 11.31 14.23
N ASP A 36 -4.08 10.11 13.89
CA ASP A 36 -4.73 9.26 12.90
C ASP A 36 -6.21 9.07 13.29
N THR A 37 -7.12 9.55 12.44
CA THR A 37 -8.55 9.50 12.73
C THR A 37 -9.10 8.18 12.23
N VAL A 38 -9.52 7.30 13.14
CA VAL A 38 -10.24 6.07 12.78
C VAL A 38 -11.68 6.45 12.43
N ALA A 39 -12.08 6.21 11.18
CA ALA A 39 -13.45 6.41 10.73
C ALA A 39 -14.37 5.33 11.33
N PHE A 40 -13.99 4.06 11.13
CA PHE A 40 -14.70 2.91 11.68
C PHE A 40 -13.79 1.67 11.76
N THR A 41 -14.34 0.58 12.29
CA THR A 41 -13.70 -0.75 12.31
C THR A 41 -14.64 -1.74 11.65
N ILE A 42 -14.14 -2.56 10.74
CA ILE A 42 -14.97 -3.58 10.06
C ILE A 42 -15.38 -4.64 11.09
N ALA A 43 -16.67 -4.67 11.44
CA ALA A 43 -17.14 -5.45 12.59
C ALA A 43 -17.36 -6.94 12.27
N ASP A 44 -17.79 -7.27 11.05
CA ASP A 44 -18.14 -8.64 10.65
C ASP A 44 -16.89 -9.52 10.53
N ARG A 45 -16.92 -10.66 11.23
CA ARG A 45 -15.77 -11.58 11.30
C ARG A 45 -15.55 -12.38 10.02
N ARG A 46 -16.47 -12.36 9.06
CA ARG A 46 -16.31 -13.02 7.76
C ARG A 46 -15.43 -12.22 6.80
N ILE A 47 -15.22 -10.94 7.08
CA ILE A 47 -14.33 -10.08 6.31
C ILE A 47 -12.93 -10.22 6.95
N THR A 48 -12.04 -10.91 6.25
CA THR A 48 -10.69 -11.26 6.72
C THR A 48 -9.61 -10.62 5.86
N GLU A 49 -9.85 -10.52 4.56
CA GLU A 49 -8.94 -10.03 3.54
C GLU A 49 -9.66 -8.95 2.72
N SER A 50 -10.19 -7.93 3.40
CA SER A 50 -10.88 -6.79 2.76
C SER A 50 -10.01 -6.18 1.64
N SER A 51 -10.24 -6.59 0.41
CA SER A 51 -9.51 -6.15 -0.79
C SER A 51 -10.43 -5.21 -1.59
N GLY A 52 -10.11 -3.92 -1.56
CA GLY A 52 -10.92 -2.86 -2.13
C GLY A 52 -12.09 -2.36 -1.26
N LEU A 53 -12.48 -1.09 -1.46
CA LEU A 53 -13.65 -0.46 -0.84
C LEU A 53 -14.35 0.50 -1.83
N ALA A 54 -15.61 0.25 -2.15
CA ALA A 54 -16.37 1.08 -3.09
C ALA A 54 -17.51 1.84 -2.42
N ARG A 55 -17.58 3.15 -2.66
CA ARG A 55 -18.63 4.04 -2.15
C ARG A 55 -19.92 3.89 -2.98
N ASP A 56 -21.03 3.55 -2.32
CA ASP A 56 -22.38 3.51 -2.90
C ASP A 56 -23.29 4.55 -2.23
N VAL A 57 -23.29 5.75 -2.79
CA VAL A 57 -24.08 6.89 -2.28
C VAL A 57 -25.58 6.61 -2.33
N ALA A 58 -26.03 5.90 -3.35
CA ALA A 58 -27.46 5.67 -3.56
C ALA A 58 -28.07 4.77 -2.47
N ASN A 59 -27.27 3.84 -1.93
CA ASN A 59 -27.70 2.96 -0.84
C ASN A 59 -27.13 3.38 0.54
N GLY A 60 -26.21 4.35 0.60
CA GLY A 60 -25.55 4.76 1.84
C GLY A 60 -24.64 3.68 2.40
N LEU A 61 -23.89 2.99 1.52
CA LEU A 61 -23.06 1.83 1.87
C LEU A 61 -21.64 1.97 1.35
N TYR A 62 -20.74 1.21 1.95
CA TYR A 62 -19.48 0.80 1.35
C TYR A 62 -19.53 -0.68 0.97
N TRP A 63 -19.08 -1.02 -0.22
CA TRP A 63 -18.93 -2.40 -0.65
C TRP A 63 -17.47 -2.84 -0.51
N THR A 64 -17.24 -4.04 0.02
CA THR A 64 -15.93 -4.69 0.06
C THR A 64 -16.06 -6.18 -0.25
N VAL A 65 -14.94 -6.80 -0.60
CA VAL A 65 -14.79 -8.22 -0.95
C VAL A 65 -13.59 -8.80 -0.20
N ASN A 66 -13.54 -10.13 -0.05
CA ASN A 66 -12.30 -10.79 0.38
C ASN A 66 -11.49 -11.20 -0.86
N ASP A 67 -10.14 -11.14 -0.79
CA ASP A 67 -9.23 -11.46 -1.91
C ASP A 67 -9.42 -12.89 -2.46
N SER A 68 -9.45 -13.88 -1.57
CA SER A 68 -9.35 -15.29 -1.91
C SER A 68 -10.37 -16.12 -1.12
N GLY A 69 -10.87 -17.18 -1.76
CA GLY A 69 -11.76 -18.14 -1.12
C GLY A 69 -13.22 -17.71 -0.91
N ASP A 70 -13.61 -16.49 -1.30
CA ASP A 70 -15.01 -16.05 -1.22
C ASP A 70 -15.78 -16.34 -2.51
N GLY A 71 -16.81 -17.17 -2.41
CA GLY A 71 -17.59 -17.72 -3.53
C GLY A 71 -18.54 -16.73 -4.20
N GLY A 72 -18.07 -15.53 -4.53
CA GLY A 72 -18.87 -14.46 -5.11
C GLY A 72 -19.77 -13.76 -4.09
N THR A 73 -19.22 -13.39 -2.94
CA THR A 73 -19.91 -12.57 -1.92
C THR A 73 -19.34 -11.17 -1.92
N VAL A 74 -20.20 -10.16 -1.88
CA VAL A 74 -19.83 -8.76 -1.60
C VAL A 74 -20.51 -8.32 -0.31
N TYR A 75 -19.78 -7.62 0.56
CA TYR A 75 -20.25 -7.17 1.86
C TYR A 75 -20.58 -5.67 1.82
N GLY A 76 -21.81 -5.32 2.21
CA GLY A 76 -22.25 -3.93 2.32
C GLY A 76 -22.13 -3.44 3.76
N LEU A 77 -21.24 -2.51 4.01
CA LEU A 77 -20.96 -1.89 5.31
C LEU A 77 -21.63 -0.52 5.43
N GLY A 78 -22.03 -0.14 6.65
CA GLY A 78 -22.36 1.24 6.98
C GLY A 78 -21.12 2.10 7.19
N ASP A 79 -21.32 3.39 7.41
CA ASP A 79 -20.29 4.35 7.84
C ASP A 79 -19.80 4.12 9.28
N ASP A 80 -20.48 3.26 10.03
CA ASP A 80 -20.08 2.74 11.34
C ASP A 80 -19.26 1.44 11.27
N GLY A 81 -19.02 0.89 10.07
CA GLY A 81 -18.30 -0.37 9.86
C GLY A 81 -19.13 -1.64 10.18
N GLU A 82 -20.41 -1.47 10.51
CA GLU A 82 -21.34 -2.58 10.73
C GLU A 82 -21.84 -3.14 9.40
N LEU A 83 -21.99 -4.46 9.32
CA LEU A 83 -22.53 -5.11 8.13
C LEU A 83 -24.04 -4.83 8.03
N ARG A 84 -24.45 -4.25 6.90
CA ARG A 84 -25.87 -4.06 6.55
C ARG A 84 -26.45 -5.27 5.83
N GLY A 85 -25.63 -5.99 5.09
CA GLY A 85 -25.97 -7.27 4.48
C GLY A 85 -24.97 -7.65 3.40
N THR A 86 -25.18 -8.79 2.75
CA THR A 86 -24.36 -9.22 1.62
C THR A 86 -25.11 -9.11 0.30
N LEU A 87 -24.38 -9.17 -0.80
CA LEU A 87 -24.89 -9.42 -2.14
C LEU A 87 -24.10 -10.58 -2.73
N ASN A 88 -24.80 -11.62 -3.18
CA ASN A 88 -24.14 -12.84 -3.66
C ASN A 88 -24.31 -12.99 -5.17
N PHE A 89 -23.36 -13.61 -5.84
CA PHE A 89 -23.43 -13.99 -7.25
C PHE A 89 -22.72 -15.32 -7.47
N ARG A 90 -23.26 -16.15 -8.37
CA ARG A 90 -22.79 -17.54 -8.55
C ARG A 90 -21.59 -17.64 -9.51
N ALA A 91 -20.58 -16.80 -9.31
CA ALA A 91 -19.28 -16.98 -9.94
C ALA A 91 -18.35 -17.79 -9.03
N GLN A 92 -17.22 -18.21 -9.58
CA GLN A 92 -16.12 -18.82 -8.83
C GLN A 92 -14.86 -18.04 -9.18
N PRO A 93 -14.72 -16.80 -8.66
CA PRO A 93 -13.53 -16.01 -8.92
C PRO A 93 -12.31 -16.70 -8.31
N THR A 94 -11.13 -16.43 -8.88
CA THR A 94 -9.87 -17.00 -8.40
C THR A 94 -9.22 -16.08 -7.37
N ASP A 95 -9.14 -14.79 -7.67
CA ASP A 95 -8.35 -13.79 -6.93
C ASP A 95 -8.95 -12.39 -7.13
N VAL A 96 -9.86 -12.01 -6.21
CA VAL A 96 -10.68 -10.80 -6.31
C VAL A 96 -9.98 -9.63 -5.63
N GLU A 97 -9.44 -8.70 -6.42
CA GLU A 97 -8.61 -7.63 -5.85
C GLU A 97 -9.23 -6.24 -5.88
N ALA A 98 -10.39 -6.08 -6.52
CA ALA A 98 -11.01 -4.76 -6.53
C ALA A 98 -12.53 -4.80 -6.61
N VAL A 99 -13.11 -3.75 -6.04
CA VAL A 99 -14.55 -3.46 -6.11
C VAL A 99 -14.72 -1.99 -6.49
N ALA A 100 -15.66 -1.72 -7.38
CA ALA A 100 -15.97 -0.35 -7.80
C ALA A 100 -17.47 -0.16 -7.99
N VAL A 101 -17.95 1.07 -7.84
CA VAL A 101 -19.35 1.45 -8.13
C VAL A 101 -19.37 2.56 -9.16
N ASP A 102 -20.17 2.39 -10.20
CA ASP A 102 -20.51 3.44 -11.16
C ASP A 102 -22.00 3.40 -11.47
N GLY A 103 -22.68 4.50 -11.14
CA GLY A 103 -24.14 4.62 -11.23
C GLY A 103 -24.86 3.51 -10.45
N SER A 104 -25.53 2.62 -11.18
CA SER A 104 -26.28 1.49 -10.61
C SER A 104 -25.53 0.16 -10.73
N ARG A 105 -24.25 0.17 -11.09
CA ARG A 105 -23.43 -1.03 -11.27
C ARG A 105 -22.40 -1.14 -10.17
N LEU A 106 -22.33 -2.33 -9.59
CA LEU A 106 -21.24 -2.77 -8.74
C LEU A 106 -20.35 -3.68 -9.58
N TYR A 107 -19.06 -3.38 -9.64
CA TYR A 107 -18.04 -4.17 -10.32
C TYR A 107 -17.23 -4.94 -9.27
N VAL A 108 -16.91 -6.19 -9.57
CA VAL A 108 -16.05 -7.06 -8.77
C VAL A 108 -14.99 -7.62 -9.70
N ALA A 109 -13.73 -7.33 -9.43
CA ALA A 109 -12.61 -7.60 -10.32
C ALA A 109 -11.82 -8.80 -9.84
N ASP A 110 -11.92 -9.91 -10.56
CA ASP A 110 -11.08 -11.10 -10.38
C ASP A 110 -9.84 -10.95 -11.28
N ILE A 111 -8.87 -10.19 -10.77
CA ILE A 111 -7.74 -9.62 -11.51
C ILE A 111 -6.37 -9.88 -10.88
N GLY A 112 -6.32 -10.46 -9.67
CA GLY A 112 -5.07 -10.88 -9.03
C GLY A 112 -4.42 -12.05 -9.78
N ASP A 113 -3.09 -12.04 -9.84
CA ASP A 113 -2.27 -13.05 -10.50
C ASP A 113 -0.81 -12.95 -10.05
N ASN A 114 -0.53 -13.19 -8.76
CA ASN A 114 0.82 -12.97 -8.21
C ASN A 114 1.94 -13.73 -8.96
N ASP A 115 1.61 -14.89 -9.55
CA ASP A 115 2.53 -15.71 -10.34
C ASP A 115 2.59 -15.31 -11.83
N ALA A 116 1.74 -14.38 -12.28
CA ALA A 116 1.59 -13.92 -13.66
C ALA A 116 1.39 -15.08 -14.66
N VAL A 117 0.46 -15.98 -14.35
CA VAL A 117 0.19 -17.21 -15.13
C VAL A 117 -1.22 -17.26 -15.74
N ARG A 118 -2.13 -16.38 -15.34
CA ARG A 118 -3.51 -16.36 -15.83
C ARG A 118 -3.54 -15.84 -17.26
N SER A 119 -4.14 -16.63 -18.16
CA SER A 119 -4.31 -16.24 -19.56
C SER A 119 -5.33 -15.11 -19.76
N MET A 120 -6.19 -14.89 -18.76
CA MET A 120 -7.16 -13.80 -18.72
C MET A 120 -7.59 -13.51 -17.27
N VAL A 121 -8.07 -12.30 -17.07
CA VAL A 121 -8.72 -11.81 -15.85
C VAL A 121 -10.16 -11.43 -16.16
N THR A 122 -11.04 -11.41 -15.16
CA THR A 122 -12.48 -11.22 -15.36
C THR A 122 -13.01 -10.11 -14.48
N VAL A 123 -13.79 -9.19 -15.05
CA VAL A 123 -14.58 -8.23 -14.26
C VAL A 123 -16.04 -8.62 -14.32
N TYR A 124 -16.60 -8.91 -13.14
CA TYR A 124 -18.03 -9.15 -12.95
C TYR A 124 -18.74 -7.83 -12.68
N PHE A 125 -19.99 -7.68 -13.13
CA PHE A 125 -20.82 -6.54 -12.77
C PHE A 125 -22.28 -6.92 -12.50
N LEU A 126 -22.79 -6.37 -11.39
CA LEU A 126 -24.13 -6.58 -10.86
C LEU A 126 -24.90 -5.26 -10.96
N THR A 127 -26.16 -5.32 -11.41
CA THR A 127 -26.99 -4.11 -11.57
C THR A 127 -27.93 -3.95 -10.38
N ASN A 128 -28.13 -2.71 -9.93
CA ASN A 128 -28.92 -2.34 -8.77
C ASN A 128 -28.51 -3.12 -7.50
N PRO A 129 -27.25 -3.01 -7.05
CA PRO A 129 -26.76 -3.74 -5.89
C PRO A 129 -27.57 -3.40 -4.64
N ARG A 130 -27.87 -4.40 -3.81
CA ARG A 130 -28.60 -4.26 -2.54
C ARG A 130 -28.01 -5.21 -1.50
N ALA A 131 -27.76 -4.71 -0.30
CA ALA A 131 -27.20 -5.50 0.81
C ALA A 131 -28.30 -6.27 1.54
N ASN A 132 -28.97 -7.20 0.85
CA ASN A 132 -30.15 -7.92 1.35
C ASN A 132 -29.98 -9.44 1.42
N GLY A 133 -28.76 -9.93 1.20
CA GLY A 133 -28.39 -11.35 1.24
C GLY A 133 -28.83 -12.16 0.03
N LEU A 134 -29.42 -11.53 -0.99
CA LEU A 134 -29.90 -12.26 -2.17
C LEU A 134 -28.75 -12.65 -3.10
N THR A 135 -28.97 -13.75 -3.82
CA THR A 135 -28.15 -14.11 -4.98
C THR A 135 -28.74 -13.50 -6.23
N VAL A 136 -27.95 -12.72 -6.97
CA VAL A 136 -28.39 -12.07 -8.20
C VAL A 136 -27.63 -12.57 -9.42
N THR A 137 -28.18 -12.30 -10.59
CA THR A 137 -27.48 -12.51 -11.87
C THR A 137 -26.38 -11.47 -12.03
N TYR A 138 -25.24 -11.91 -12.53
CA TYR A 138 -24.13 -11.05 -12.89
C TYR A 138 -23.90 -11.08 -14.41
N ASN A 139 -23.19 -10.08 -14.91
CA ASN A 139 -22.54 -10.14 -16.20
C ASN A 139 -21.03 -10.21 -15.99
N ALA A 140 -20.30 -10.70 -16.98
CA ALA A 140 -18.85 -10.80 -16.94
C ALA A 140 -18.26 -10.30 -18.26
N VAL A 141 -17.04 -9.76 -18.17
CA VAL A 141 -16.20 -9.40 -19.30
C VAL A 141 -14.79 -9.90 -19.01
N ASP A 142 -14.24 -10.65 -19.96
CA ASP A 142 -12.90 -11.21 -19.85
C ASP A 142 -11.89 -10.32 -20.56
N PHE A 143 -10.70 -10.20 -19.97
CA PHE A 143 -9.61 -9.37 -20.44
C PHE A 143 -8.29 -10.12 -20.47
N ARG A 144 -7.43 -9.76 -21.41
CA ARG A 144 -6.00 -10.08 -21.38
C ARG A 144 -5.21 -8.78 -21.58
N TYR A 145 -4.06 -8.66 -20.95
CA TYR A 145 -3.17 -7.54 -21.23
C TYR A 145 -2.47 -7.75 -22.58
N GLU A 146 -2.12 -6.65 -23.23
CA GLU A 146 -1.50 -6.69 -24.55
C GLU A 146 -0.07 -7.25 -24.56
N ASP A 147 0.60 -7.24 -23.41
CA ASP A 147 2.02 -7.53 -23.23
C ASP A 147 2.32 -8.72 -22.30
N GLY A 148 1.31 -9.40 -21.75
CA GLY A 148 1.49 -10.60 -20.92
C GLY A 148 0.44 -10.74 -19.83
N ALA A 149 0.63 -11.71 -18.94
CA ALA A 149 -0.12 -11.78 -17.70
C ALA A 149 0.50 -10.80 -16.69
N HIS A 150 -0.33 -10.19 -15.84
CA HIS A 150 0.10 -9.28 -14.78
C HIS A 150 -0.78 -9.47 -13.55
N ASP A 151 -0.17 -9.29 -12.38
CA ASP A 151 -0.86 -9.13 -11.10
C ASP A 151 -1.46 -7.72 -11.01
N ALA A 152 -2.73 -7.59 -10.66
CA ALA A 152 -3.40 -6.30 -10.60
C ALA A 152 -4.31 -6.16 -9.40
N GLU A 153 -4.31 -4.96 -8.81
CA GLU A 153 -4.87 -4.69 -7.47
C GLU A 153 -5.89 -3.55 -7.49
N THR A 154 -6.28 -3.09 -8.67
CA THR A 154 -7.14 -1.91 -8.77
C THR A 154 -7.98 -1.95 -10.02
N LEU A 155 -9.27 -1.69 -9.84
CA LEU A 155 -10.21 -1.40 -10.88
C LEU A 155 -10.78 0.01 -10.69
N LEU A 156 -10.56 0.88 -11.68
CA LEU A 156 -11.17 2.21 -11.73
C LEU A 156 -12.26 2.24 -12.79
N VAL A 157 -13.31 3.01 -12.53
CA VAL A 157 -14.27 3.40 -13.55
C VAL A 157 -14.07 4.87 -13.87
N ALA A 158 -13.38 5.15 -14.98
CA ALA A 158 -13.11 6.50 -15.44
C ALA A 158 -14.41 7.21 -15.89
N PRO A 159 -14.42 8.56 -15.93
CA PRO A 159 -15.52 9.31 -16.51
C PRO A 159 -15.92 8.78 -17.89
N GLY A 160 -17.23 8.56 -18.10
CA GLY A 160 -17.74 7.91 -19.31
C GLY A 160 -17.81 6.38 -19.24
N GLY A 161 -17.53 5.78 -18.07
CA GLY A 161 -17.80 4.37 -17.77
C GLY A 161 -16.73 3.41 -18.28
N ARG A 162 -15.55 3.92 -18.65
CA ARG A 162 -14.45 3.09 -19.13
C ARG A 162 -13.69 2.49 -17.95
N LEU A 163 -13.37 1.20 -18.04
CA LEU A 163 -12.59 0.50 -17.02
C LEU A 163 -11.09 0.74 -17.21
N LEU A 164 -10.40 1.06 -16.13
CA LEU A 164 -8.94 1.01 -16.04
C LEU A 164 -8.54 -0.05 -15.01
N VAL A 165 -7.49 -0.81 -15.32
CA VAL A 165 -6.90 -1.82 -14.44
C VAL A 165 -5.47 -1.40 -14.12
N VAL A 166 -5.09 -1.37 -12.84
CA VAL A 166 -3.74 -0.97 -12.42
C VAL A 166 -2.99 -2.17 -11.87
N THR A 167 -1.81 -2.44 -12.42
CA THR A 167 -1.01 -3.60 -12.04
C THR A 167 -0.14 -3.33 -10.82
N LYS A 168 0.04 -4.35 -9.98
CA LYS A 168 0.98 -4.35 -8.86
C LYS A 168 2.37 -4.74 -9.35
N GLY A 169 3.36 -4.03 -8.84
CA GLY A 169 4.75 -4.38 -9.05
C GLY A 169 5.68 -3.19 -8.89
N ALA A 170 6.99 -3.44 -9.02
CA ALA A 170 7.99 -2.38 -8.98
C ALA A 170 7.87 -1.38 -10.15
N LYS A 171 7.17 -1.77 -11.22
CA LYS A 171 6.85 -0.96 -12.40
C LYS A 171 5.38 -1.12 -12.75
N GLY A 172 4.51 -0.60 -11.89
CA GLY A 172 3.06 -0.64 -12.11
C GLY A 172 2.66 0.00 -13.44
N GLY A 173 1.58 -0.47 -14.04
CA GLY A 173 1.04 0.05 -15.29
C GLY A 173 -0.47 0.29 -15.18
N ILE A 174 -0.93 1.34 -15.84
CA ILE A 174 -2.36 1.64 -16.01
C ILE A 174 -2.78 1.09 -17.37
N TYR A 175 -3.77 0.20 -17.36
CA TYR A 175 -4.28 -0.43 -18.56
C TYR A 175 -5.73 -0.06 -18.78
N GLU A 176 -6.06 0.28 -20.01
CA GLU A 176 -7.37 0.74 -20.43
C GLU A 176 -8.13 -0.38 -21.16
N ALA A 177 -9.38 -0.60 -20.76
CA ALA A 177 -10.31 -1.47 -21.47
C ALA A 177 -10.90 -0.79 -22.72
N PRO A 178 -11.36 -1.55 -23.73
CA PRO A 178 -12.16 -0.99 -24.82
C PRO A 178 -13.39 -0.24 -24.26
N GLN A 179 -13.80 0.85 -24.91
CA GLN A 179 -14.98 1.63 -24.49
C GLN A 179 -16.25 0.77 -24.34
N THR A 180 -16.36 -0.29 -25.14
CA THR A 180 -17.47 -1.24 -25.11
C THR A 180 -16.92 -2.65 -25.17
N PRO A 181 -16.55 -3.25 -24.02
CA PRO A 181 -16.02 -4.60 -23.98
C PRO A 181 -17.06 -5.61 -24.46
N SER A 182 -16.61 -6.58 -25.25
CA SER A 182 -17.40 -7.74 -25.64
C SER A 182 -17.60 -8.66 -24.44
N ARG A 183 -18.79 -9.25 -24.31
CA ARG A 183 -19.08 -10.30 -23.33
C ARG A 183 -18.99 -11.72 -23.90
N SER A 184 -18.66 -11.84 -25.19
CA SER A 184 -18.60 -13.11 -25.91
C SER A 184 -17.20 -13.44 -26.42
N SER A 185 -16.21 -12.60 -26.13
CA SER A 185 -14.82 -12.77 -26.52
C SER A 185 -13.91 -12.05 -25.54
N THR A 186 -12.70 -12.54 -25.36
CA THR A 186 -11.67 -11.86 -24.57
C THR A 186 -11.33 -10.50 -25.17
N ASN A 187 -11.30 -9.48 -24.33
CA ASN A 187 -10.94 -8.11 -24.67
C ASN A 187 -9.46 -7.86 -24.39
N VAL A 188 -8.87 -6.86 -25.06
CA VAL A 188 -7.47 -6.49 -24.83
C VAL A 188 -7.41 -5.23 -23.98
N LEU A 189 -6.74 -5.33 -22.84
CA LEU A 189 -6.30 -4.22 -22.00
C LEU A 189 -5.03 -3.62 -22.61
N ARG A 190 -5.03 -2.31 -22.89
CA ARG A 190 -3.89 -1.59 -23.47
C ARG A 190 -3.25 -0.68 -22.46
N ARG A 191 -1.93 -0.68 -22.37
CA ARG A 191 -1.19 0.17 -21.45
C ARG A 191 -1.29 1.63 -21.90
N VAL A 192 -1.70 2.50 -20.98
CA VAL A 192 -1.90 3.94 -21.25
C VAL A 192 -1.02 4.84 -20.37
N GLY A 193 -0.46 4.31 -19.29
CA GLY A 193 0.39 5.07 -18.38
C GLY A 193 1.20 4.20 -17.44
N ASP A 194 2.14 4.83 -16.75
CA ASP A 194 2.83 4.24 -15.61
C ASP A 194 1.99 4.46 -14.34
N ALA A 195 2.05 3.50 -13.42
CA ALA A 195 1.50 3.64 -12.07
C ALA A 195 2.64 3.66 -11.04
N PRO A 196 2.39 4.19 -9.82
CA PRO A 196 3.29 4.02 -8.70
C PRO A 196 3.67 2.55 -8.47
N ALA A 197 4.80 2.33 -7.80
CA ALA A 197 5.19 0.99 -7.41
C ALA A 197 4.30 0.48 -6.29
N LEU A 198 3.97 -0.82 -6.32
CA LEU A 198 3.23 -1.52 -5.26
C LEU A 198 1.88 -0.85 -4.93
N VAL A 199 1.10 -0.56 -5.97
CA VAL A 199 -0.30 -0.15 -5.84
C VAL A 199 -1.12 -1.32 -5.27
N THR A 200 -2.03 -1.01 -4.37
CA THR A 200 -2.89 -1.96 -3.64
C THR A 200 -4.38 -1.65 -3.73
N ASP A 201 -4.77 -0.42 -4.06
CA ASP A 201 -6.15 -0.07 -4.45
C ASP A 201 -6.15 1.31 -5.14
N GLY A 202 -7.29 1.77 -5.62
CA GLY A 202 -7.45 3.09 -6.18
C GLY A 202 -8.90 3.53 -6.35
N VAL A 203 -9.09 4.85 -6.42
CA VAL A 203 -10.40 5.47 -6.63
C VAL A 203 -10.28 6.70 -7.52
N VAL A 204 -11.30 6.94 -8.35
CA VAL A 204 -11.46 8.20 -9.08
C VAL A 204 -12.06 9.24 -8.13
N LEU A 205 -11.38 10.36 -7.97
CA LEU A 205 -11.80 11.47 -7.12
C LEU A 205 -12.93 12.28 -7.75
N PRO A 206 -13.71 13.05 -6.95
CA PRO A 206 -14.83 13.86 -7.47
C PRO A 206 -14.46 14.89 -8.54
N ASP A 207 -13.20 15.33 -8.57
CA ASP A 207 -12.66 16.26 -9.57
C ASP A 207 -12.10 15.57 -10.83
N GLY A 208 -12.16 14.24 -10.89
CA GLY A 208 -11.69 13.42 -11.99
C GLY A 208 -10.23 12.98 -11.88
N GLN A 209 -9.48 13.41 -10.85
CA GLN A 209 -8.16 12.87 -10.58
C GLN A 209 -8.23 11.42 -10.11
N ILE A 210 -7.12 10.70 -10.17
CA ILE A 210 -7.02 9.31 -9.72
C ILE A 210 -6.18 9.28 -8.45
N ALA A 211 -6.72 8.71 -7.37
CA ALA A 211 -5.96 8.40 -6.18
C ALA A 211 -5.63 6.91 -6.16
N LEU A 212 -4.34 6.56 -6.02
CA LEU A 212 -3.85 5.20 -5.92
C LEU A 212 -3.23 5.00 -4.54
N LEU A 213 -3.65 3.94 -3.86
CA LEU A 213 -3.09 3.51 -2.59
C LEU A 213 -1.84 2.66 -2.84
N THR A 214 -0.81 2.91 -2.04
CA THR A 214 0.30 1.99 -1.81
C THR A 214 0.34 1.63 -0.33
N TYR A 215 1.24 0.73 0.07
CA TYR A 215 1.45 0.39 1.48
C TYR A 215 1.80 1.58 2.41
N GLY A 216 2.24 2.73 1.86
CA GLY A 216 2.71 3.86 2.67
C GLY A 216 2.10 5.22 2.32
N SER A 217 1.41 5.35 1.19
CA SER A 217 0.91 6.63 0.70
C SER A 217 -0.32 6.48 -0.19
N VAL A 218 -1.10 7.56 -0.28
CA VAL A 218 -1.99 7.81 -1.41
C VAL A 218 -1.26 8.70 -2.41
N GLU A 219 -1.08 8.19 -3.62
CA GLU A 219 -0.49 8.87 -4.77
C GLU A 219 -1.61 9.39 -5.67
N VAL A 220 -1.66 10.70 -5.92
CA VAL A 220 -2.64 11.31 -6.82
C VAL A 220 -2.03 11.52 -8.19
N LEU A 221 -2.74 11.07 -9.22
CA LEU A 221 -2.41 11.28 -10.62
C LEU A 221 -3.46 12.15 -11.30
N ASP A 222 -3.04 12.88 -12.31
CA ASP A 222 -3.93 13.52 -13.27
C ASP A 222 -4.78 12.46 -13.99
N GLY A 223 -6.09 12.70 -14.12
CA GLY A 223 -7.04 11.71 -14.62
C GLY A 223 -6.93 11.39 -16.12
N GLU A 224 -6.26 12.24 -16.90
CA GLU A 224 -6.12 12.07 -18.35
C GLU A 224 -4.69 11.71 -18.76
N THR A 225 -3.71 12.42 -18.19
CA THR A 225 -2.29 12.26 -18.51
C THR A 225 -1.58 11.26 -17.63
N TYR A 226 -2.20 10.85 -16.51
CA TYR A 226 -1.61 9.99 -15.47
C TYR A 226 -0.33 10.57 -14.84
N ALA A 227 -0.09 11.87 -15.02
CA ALA A 227 1.06 12.55 -14.43
C ALA A 227 0.89 12.64 -12.90
N PRO A 228 1.93 12.38 -12.10
CA PRO A 228 1.87 12.55 -10.66
C PRO A 228 1.53 13.99 -10.27
N VAL A 229 0.62 14.13 -9.31
CA VAL A 229 0.12 15.41 -8.78
C VAL A 229 0.59 15.60 -7.34
N SER A 230 0.37 14.61 -6.47
CA SER A 230 0.75 14.68 -5.06
C SER A 230 0.94 13.29 -4.45
N SER A 231 1.62 13.24 -3.31
CA SER A 231 1.80 12.05 -2.49
C SER A 231 1.53 12.41 -1.04
N THR A 232 0.62 11.69 -0.39
CA THR A 232 0.27 11.90 1.02
C THR A 232 0.49 10.60 1.81
N PRO A 233 1.31 10.60 2.87
CA PRO A 233 1.48 9.44 3.72
C PRO A 233 0.15 8.98 4.34
N ILE A 234 -0.01 7.67 4.52
CA ILE A 234 -1.15 7.08 5.24
C ILE A 234 -0.77 6.69 6.67
N PRO A 235 -1.76 6.57 7.58
CA PRO A 235 -1.56 5.96 8.89
C PRO A 235 -0.91 4.59 8.79
N ALA A 236 0.00 4.29 9.72
CA ALA A 236 0.71 3.01 9.73
C ALA A 236 -0.28 1.85 9.93
N GLN A 237 -0.29 0.92 8.99
CA GLN A 237 -1.17 -0.25 9.00
C GLN A 237 -0.47 -1.46 8.37
N PRO A 238 -0.84 -2.71 8.75
CA PRO A 238 -0.12 -3.90 8.32
C PRO A 238 -0.18 -4.19 6.81
N GLN A 239 -1.35 -3.96 6.20
CA GLN A 239 -1.67 -4.34 4.82
C GLN A 239 -2.70 -3.34 4.29
N ALA A 240 -2.28 -2.17 3.80
CA ALA A 240 -3.20 -1.17 3.25
C ALA A 240 -3.71 -1.64 1.88
N GLU A 241 -4.97 -2.09 1.81
CA GLU A 241 -5.52 -2.80 0.64
C GLU A 241 -6.91 -2.26 0.24
N SER A 242 -7.32 -1.11 0.79
CA SER A 242 -8.60 -0.52 0.40
C SER A 242 -8.64 1.01 0.51
N LEU A 243 -9.18 1.66 -0.51
CA LEU A 243 -9.27 3.11 -0.67
C LEU A 243 -10.65 3.50 -1.22
N ALA A 244 -11.36 4.38 -0.51
CA ALA A 244 -12.62 4.94 -0.98
C ALA A 244 -12.73 6.43 -0.69
N VAL A 245 -13.61 7.12 -1.41
CA VAL A 245 -14.09 8.44 -1.00
C VAL A 245 -15.17 8.30 0.07
N THR A 246 -15.26 9.22 1.04
CA THR A 246 -16.32 9.24 2.06
C THR A 246 -17.72 9.32 1.42
N LEU A 247 -18.77 8.81 2.08
CA LEU A 247 -20.15 8.86 1.57
C LEU A 247 -20.64 10.29 1.32
N THR A 248 -20.07 11.26 2.03
CA THR A 248 -20.26 12.71 1.89
C THR A 248 -19.45 13.32 0.75
N GLY A 249 -18.34 12.71 0.35
CA GLY A 249 -17.50 13.19 -0.75
C GLY A 249 -16.45 14.22 -0.35
N ASP A 250 -16.13 14.33 0.93
CA ASP A 250 -15.25 15.34 1.53
C ASP A 250 -13.93 14.78 2.10
N GLY A 251 -13.73 13.47 2.03
CA GLY A 251 -12.53 12.80 2.51
C GLY A 251 -12.24 11.49 1.80
N LEU A 252 -11.12 10.88 2.16
CA LEU A 252 -10.74 9.52 1.80
C LEU A 252 -10.85 8.60 3.01
N LEU A 253 -11.04 7.32 2.72
CA LEU A 253 -11.01 6.22 3.66
C LEU A 253 -9.92 5.25 3.22
N VAL A 254 -9.04 4.88 4.14
CA VAL A 254 -7.98 3.89 3.90
C VAL A 254 -8.14 2.75 4.90
N GLY A 255 -8.37 1.55 4.39
CA GLY A 255 -8.51 0.34 5.20
C GLY A 255 -7.36 -0.64 5.03
N SER A 256 -7.27 -1.56 5.99
CA SER A 256 -6.30 -2.64 5.99
C SER A 256 -7.00 -4.00 5.92
N GLU A 257 -6.30 -5.02 5.47
CA GLU A 257 -6.70 -6.40 5.72
C GLU A 257 -6.65 -6.76 7.20
N GLY A 258 -7.30 -7.88 7.51
CA GLY A 258 -7.34 -8.48 8.84
C GLY A 258 -8.70 -8.35 9.50
N ARG A 259 -9.00 -9.33 10.35
CA ARG A 259 -10.23 -9.33 11.15
C ARG A 259 -10.28 -8.08 12.03
N ARG A 260 -11.39 -7.36 12.01
CA ARG A 260 -11.56 -6.11 12.77
C ARG A 260 -10.50 -5.07 12.42
N SER A 261 -10.14 -4.98 11.15
CA SER A 261 -9.27 -3.93 10.66
C SER A 261 -9.95 -2.58 10.80
N LYS A 262 -9.12 -1.57 11.09
CA LYS A 262 -9.53 -0.18 11.15
C LYS A 262 -9.56 0.39 9.74
N VAL A 263 -10.49 1.29 9.51
CA VAL A 263 -10.51 2.18 8.35
C VAL A 263 -10.25 3.60 8.86
N TYR A 264 -9.25 4.25 8.31
CA TYR A 264 -8.83 5.60 8.70
C TYR A 264 -9.40 6.64 7.74
N ALA A 265 -9.78 7.80 8.27
CA ALA A 265 -10.16 8.97 7.49
C ALA A 265 -8.94 9.83 7.16
N LEU A 266 -8.86 10.27 5.92
CA LEU A 266 -7.89 11.23 5.42
C LEU A 266 -8.60 12.40 4.75
N PRO A 267 -8.04 13.62 4.77
CA PRO A 267 -8.57 14.71 3.97
C PRO A 267 -8.44 14.40 2.47
N LEU A 268 -9.30 14.98 1.64
CA LEU A 268 -9.10 14.92 0.19
C LEU A 268 -7.78 15.62 -0.18
N PRO A 269 -6.97 15.01 -1.05
CA PRO A 269 -5.77 15.65 -1.57
C PRO A 269 -6.09 17.03 -2.16
N GLY A 270 -5.24 18.03 -1.89
CA GLY A 270 -5.43 19.41 -2.36
C GLY A 270 -6.41 20.28 -1.57
N THR A 271 -7.14 19.74 -0.58
CA THR A 271 -8.02 20.53 0.32
C THR A 271 -7.33 21.00 1.61
N ALA A 272 -6.24 20.35 2.02
CA ALA A 272 -5.38 20.81 3.09
C ALA A 272 -4.28 21.71 2.51
N GLY A 273 -4.26 22.98 2.92
CA GLY A 273 -3.14 23.87 2.62
C GLY A 273 -1.84 23.31 3.21
N ASP A 274 -0.87 23.08 2.33
CA ASP A 274 0.55 22.74 2.57
C ASP A 274 0.88 21.56 3.51
N ALA A 275 1.53 20.55 2.93
CA ALA A 275 2.82 20.08 3.44
C ALA A 275 3.58 19.28 2.36
N THR A 276 4.21 19.98 1.43
CA THR A 276 5.36 19.44 0.70
C THR A 276 6.62 19.71 1.54
N PRO A 277 7.28 18.72 2.17
CA PRO A 277 8.70 18.86 2.43
C PRO A 277 9.40 18.61 1.11
N THR A 278 9.62 19.68 0.34
CA THR A 278 10.61 19.67 -0.73
C THR A 278 11.96 19.34 -0.07
N PRO A 279 12.72 18.31 -0.51
CA PRO A 279 14.06 18.11 0.02
C PRO A 279 14.89 19.35 -0.29
N THR A 280 15.12 20.16 0.75
CA THR A 280 16.01 21.31 0.70
C THR A 280 17.42 20.80 0.46
N ALA A 281 17.97 21.12 -0.72
CA ALA A 281 19.39 21.03 -0.97
C ALA A 281 20.12 21.91 0.07
N ALA A 282 20.86 21.28 0.99
CA ALA A 282 21.72 22.00 1.92
C ALA A 282 23.03 22.43 1.20
N PRO A 283 23.61 23.59 1.57
CA PRO A 283 24.38 24.43 0.67
C PRO A 283 25.86 24.04 0.56
N SER A 284 26.44 24.30 -0.62
CA SER A 284 27.89 24.43 -0.81
C SER A 284 28.38 25.73 -0.16
N ALA A 285 29.35 25.63 0.75
CA ALA A 285 30.25 26.73 1.09
C ALA A 285 31.66 26.19 1.41
N SER A 286 32.63 26.68 0.65
CA SER A 286 34.07 26.49 0.80
C SER A 286 34.61 26.91 2.17
N ALA A 287 35.66 26.21 2.63
CA ALA A 287 36.80 26.84 3.28
C ALA A 287 38.04 25.93 3.20
N THR A 288 39.09 26.43 2.53
CA THR A 288 40.49 26.00 2.61
C THR A 288 41.06 26.35 4.01
N PRO A 289 42.10 25.65 4.49
CA PRO A 289 43.40 26.33 4.58
C PRO A 289 44.58 25.50 4.04
N ALA A 290 45.58 26.24 3.59
CA ALA A 290 46.86 25.83 3.00
C ALA A 290 47.83 25.18 4.01
N ASP A 291 48.78 24.38 3.54
CA ASP A 291 50.21 24.76 3.47
C ASP A 291 51.05 23.80 2.59
N SER A 292 52.08 24.39 1.99
CA SER A 292 53.24 23.99 1.14
C SER A 292 53.90 22.61 1.35
N GLY A 293 54.65 22.02 0.40
CA GLY A 293 55.11 22.44 -0.93
C GLY A 293 56.01 21.37 -1.61
N GLU A 294 56.40 21.69 -2.85
CA GLU A 294 57.47 21.13 -3.71
C GLU A 294 57.21 19.92 -4.68
N ASP A 295 57.35 20.28 -5.96
CA ASP A 295 57.33 19.62 -7.29
C ASP A 295 58.59 18.73 -7.58
N PRO A 296 58.79 18.13 -8.78
CA PRO A 296 57.90 17.35 -9.64
C PRO A 296 58.61 16.10 -10.28
N ASP A 297 57.86 15.40 -11.14
CA ASP A 297 58.31 14.68 -12.35
C ASP A 297 58.61 13.15 -12.29
N ALA A 298 58.35 12.52 -13.46
CA ALA A 298 58.54 11.12 -13.88
C ALA A 298 57.38 10.13 -13.64
N GLY A 299 56.42 10.12 -14.57
CA GLY A 299 55.41 9.08 -14.70
C GLY A 299 55.89 7.86 -15.50
N ALA A 300 55.92 6.69 -14.86
CA ALA A 300 55.94 5.39 -15.54
C ALA A 300 55.40 4.25 -14.65
N ALA A 301 54.60 3.38 -15.29
CA ALA A 301 54.35 1.96 -15.00
C ALA A 301 53.40 1.50 -13.86
N ASP A 302 52.25 0.99 -14.32
CA ASP A 302 51.66 -0.34 -14.09
C ASP A 302 51.21 -0.88 -12.70
N ALA A 303 49.98 -1.41 -12.77
CA ALA A 303 49.41 -2.57 -12.09
C ALA A 303 49.20 -2.59 -10.55
N ALA A 304 47.93 -2.61 -10.15
CA ALA A 304 47.26 -3.74 -9.45
C ALA A 304 46.25 -3.33 -8.35
N THR A 305 44.96 -3.63 -8.61
CA THR A 305 43.96 -4.22 -7.67
C THR A 305 43.53 -3.41 -6.41
N PRO A 306 42.48 -3.84 -5.68
CA PRO A 306 41.13 -3.27 -5.70
C PRO A 306 40.79 -2.45 -4.44
N SER A 307 40.01 -1.37 -4.57
CA SER A 307 39.50 -0.64 -3.40
C SER A 307 38.06 -1.04 -3.05
N ALA A 308 37.93 -1.48 -1.81
CA ALA A 308 36.71 -1.91 -1.16
C ALA A 308 35.79 -0.74 -0.80
N GLY A 309 34.50 -0.89 -1.08
CA GLY A 309 33.47 0.09 -0.74
C GLY A 309 32.05 -0.48 -0.69
N ARG A 310 31.88 -1.75 -0.28
CA ARG A 310 30.57 -2.37 -0.02
C ARG A 310 30.54 -2.89 1.42
N ARG A 311 30.27 -2.01 2.38
CA ARG A 311 29.92 -2.40 3.76
C ARG A 311 28.70 -1.69 4.35
N GLY A 312 28.11 -0.72 3.64
CA GLY A 312 26.85 -0.07 4.06
C GLY A 312 25.57 -0.79 3.62
N THR A 313 25.59 -1.48 2.47
CA THR A 313 24.37 -2.06 1.85
C THR A 313 24.04 -3.48 2.32
N LEU A 314 25.01 -4.22 2.88
CA LEU A 314 24.80 -5.62 3.31
C LEU A 314 24.12 -5.73 4.69
N LEU A 315 24.16 -4.68 5.52
CA LEU A 315 23.47 -4.66 6.81
C LEU A 315 21.95 -4.47 6.67
N ALA A 316 21.48 -3.74 5.66
CA ALA A 316 20.05 -3.55 5.40
C ALA A 316 19.39 -4.78 4.74
N VAL A 317 20.09 -5.44 3.80
CA VAL A 317 19.61 -6.69 3.18
C VAL A 317 19.68 -7.86 4.17
N GLY A 318 20.68 -7.88 5.05
CA GLY A 318 20.81 -8.90 6.10
C GLY A 318 19.66 -8.87 7.13
N LEU A 319 19.15 -7.68 7.48
CA LEU A 319 18.05 -7.56 8.44
C LEU A 319 16.71 -8.05 7.83
N ALA A 320 16.46 -7.77 6.56
CA ALA A 320 15.27 -8.25 5.85
C ALA A 320 15.27 -9.78 5.66
N ALA A 321 16.43 -10.38 5.37
CA ALA A 321 16.56 -11.83 5.26
C ALA A 321 16.34 -12.56 6.59
N VAL A 322 16.74 -11.95 7.72
CA VAL A 322 16.49 -12.53 9.06
C VAL A 322 15.01 -12.49 9.42
N VAL A 323 14.29 -11.42 9.08
CA VAL A 323 12.83 -11.34 9.31
C VAL A 323 12.08 -12.37 8.47
N ALA A 324 12.46 -12.55 7.20
CA ALA A 324 11.85 -13.55 6.32
C ALA A 324 12.09 -15.00 6.80
N VAL A 325 13.29 -15.32 7.31
CA VAL A 325 13.59 -16.64 7.86
C VAL A 325 12.84 -16.89 9.17
N VAL A 326 12.71 -15.89 10.05
CA VAL A 326 11.94 -16.02 11.30
C VAL A 326 10.45 -16.21 11.00
N ALA A 327 9.88 -15.48 10.04
CA ALA A 327 8.49 -15.66 9.60
C ALA A 327 8.26 -17.06 9.00
N GLY A 328 9.17 -17.55 8.15
CA GLY A 328 9.11 -18.89 7.56
C GLY A 328 9.19 -20.02 8.59
N VAL A 329 10.04 -19.89 9.62
CA VAL A 329 10.16 -20.88 10.70
C VAL A 329 8.90 -20.89 11.58
N VAL A 330 8.29 -19.74 11.87
CA VAL A 330 7.04 -19.66 12.64
C VAL A 330 5.89 -20.34 11.89
N VAL A 331 5.76 -20.12 10.58
CA VAL A 331 4.75 -20.78 9.75
C VAL A 331 4.97 -22.31 9.67
N ALA A 332 6.23 -22.76 9.56
CA ALA A 332 6.57 -24.18 9.53
C ALA A 332 6.36 -24.92 10.87
N VAL A 333 6.48 -24.21 12.00
CA VAL A 333 6.24 -24.77 13.34
C VAL A 333 4.75 -24.81 13.67
N VAL A 334 3.96 -23.86 13.17
CA VAL A 334 2.50 -23.80 13.39
C VAL A 334 1.72 -24.75 12.46
N ARG A 335 2.29 -25.14 11.30
CA ARG A 335 1.65 -26.06 10.32
C ARG A 335 2.05 -27.53 10.41
N LYS A 336 2.58 -28.02 11.53
CA LYS A 336 2.69 -29.48 11.72
C LYS A 336 1.39 -30.05 12.31
N PRO A 337 0.82 -31.12 11.72
CA PRO A 337 -0.34 -31.81 12.29
C PRO A 337 0.00 -32.49 13.63
#